data_AF-A0A1M7I1P6-F1
#
_entry.id   AF-A0A1M7I1P6-F1
#
_cell.length_a   1.000
_cell.length_b   1.000
_cell.length_c   1.000
_cell.angle_alpha   90.00
_cell.angle_beta   90.00
_cell.angle_gamma   90.00
#
_symmetry.space_group_name_H-M   'P 1'
#
loop_
_entity.id
_entity.type
_entity.pdbx_description
1 polymer ?
#
loop_
_entity_poly.entity_id
_entity_poly.type
_entity_poly.pdbx_seq_one_letter_code
_entity_poly.pdbx_strand_id
1 'polypeptide(L)'
;MKNLWCHPGLRSSSPVRQAQDRLRRGSMHLVFALFLALFFVACGDDDSSFATRPSDGSSSSVCEDCDDGSSSSVTPKSSSSSKVPEPVEGSSSSTKSSSSSVESSSSSRIGCKTETEDNCEYGELVDDRDGQTYKTVKIGDQWWMAENLNYAYLQPTTELDSSSFCYNDSAEYCERYGRLYIWSAAMDSVAVFSADGAECGYKSICSSTYPVRGVCPKGWHLPSIGEWDDMVAYVGGDYYAGRMLKTTTEWFVYDDNIVGIDAYAFSGWPSGRRDNFDKFDGVGRFAFYWSASEVLGDIAILRTDAYNIELGFNYMGAQRSDYYKSGAMSVRCVRD
;
A
#
# COMPACT_ATOMS: atom_id res chain seq x y z
N MET A 1 -7.61 52.22 -33.46
CA MET A 1 -7.46 53.69 -33.35
C MET A 1 -8.83 54.31 -33.15
N LYS A 2 -8.95 55.32 -32.26
CA LYS A 2 -10.13 56.21 -32.06
C LYS A 2 -11.43 55.55 -31.56
N ASN A 3 -12.33 56.39 -31.04
CA ASN A 3 -13.36 56.08 -30.03
C ASN A 3 -14.74 56.72 -30.39
N LEU A 4 -15.68 56.61 -29.43
CA LEU A 4 -17.02 57.20 -29.29
C LEU A 4 -18.14 56.46 -30.08
N TRP A 5 -19.21 55.93 -29.48
CA TRP A 5 -20.15 56.34 -28.39
C TRP A 5 -21.38 57.13 -28.87
N CYS A 6 -22.57 56.58 -28.63
CA CYS A 6 -23.63 57.28 -27.90
C CYS A 6 -24.72 56.33 -27.38
N HIS A 7 -25.29 56.64 -26.22
CA HIS A 7 -26.52 56.04 -25.66
C HIS A 7 -27.61 57.13 -25.62
N PRO A 8 -28.89 56.76 -25.53
CA PRO A 8 -29.55 56.93 -24.23
C PRO A 8 -30.54 55.79 -23.91
N GLY A 9 -31.21 55.92 -22.77
CA GLY A 9 -32.41 55.14 -22.40
C GLY A 9 -33.13 55.85 -21.25
N LEU A 10 -34.37 55.48 -20.94
CA LEU A 10 -35.05 55.86 -19.70
C LEU A 10 -36.25 54.95 -19.37
N ARG A 11 -36.74 55.07 -18.13
CA ARG A 11 -37.68 54.16 -17.44
C ARG A 11 -39.16 54.48 -17.72
N SER A 12 -40.04 53.49 -17.56
CA SER A 12 -41.39 53.71 -17.04
C SER A 12 -41.89 52.52 -16.20
N SER A 13 -42.79 52.81 -15.25
CA SER A 13 -43.20 52.00 -14.10
C SER A 13 -44.19 50.84 -14.35
N SER A 14 -44.15 49.88 -13.42
CA SER A 14 -45.12 48.80 -13.11
C SER A 14 -46.41 49.33 -12.42
N PRO A 15 -47.28 48.51 -11.74
CA PRO A 15 -47.76 47.13 -11.97
C PRO A 15 -49.30 46.92 -11.75
N VAL A 16 -49.84 45.76 -12.15
CA VAL A 16 -51.18 45.22 -11.76
C VAL A 16 -51.01 43.69 -11.60
N ARG A 17 -51.04 43.05 -10.41
CA ARG A 17 -52.16 42.72 -9.48
C ARG A 17 -53.30 41.90 -10.14
N GLN A 18 -53.82 40.80 -9.60
CA GLN A 18 -53.50 40.06 -8.37
C GLN A 18 -54.04 38.61 -8.41
N ALA A 19 -53.31 37.68 -7.79
CA ALA A 19 -53.75 36.50 -7.01
C ALA A 19 -54.84 35.50 -7.49
N GLN A 20 -54.54 34.21 -7.31
CA GLN A 20 -55.48 33.19 -6.80
C GLN A 20 -54.77 32.26 -5.79
N ASP A 21 -55.56 31.54 -4.98
CA ASP A 21 -55.16 30.89 -3.72
C ASP A 21 -54.28 29.62 -3.87
N ARG A 22 -53.31 29.34 -2.98
CA ARG A 22 -53.38 28.90 -1.56
C ARG A 22 -54.23 27.64 -1.31
N LEU A 23 -53.58 26.52 -0.96
CA LEU A 23 -53.75 25.81 0.34
C LEU A 23 -53.09 24.41 0.35
N ARG A 24 -52.12 24.22 1.25
CA ARG A 24 -52.12 23.16 2.30
C ARG A 24 -50.78 23.13 3.06
N ARG A 25 -50.81 23.62 4.30
CA ARG A 25 -49.86 23.24 5.36
C ARG A 25 -50.62 23.33 6.68
N GLY A 26 -50.60 22.27 7.48
CA GLY A 26 -51.31 22.18 8.74
C GLY A 26 -50.65 21.14 9.63
N SER A 27 -50.39 21.51 10.88
CA SER A 27 -49.82 20.64 11.91
C SER A 27 -50.79 20.62 13.09
N MET A 28 -50.92 19.47 13.76
CA MET A 28 -51.65 19.31 15.01
C MET A 28 -51.03 18.16 15.81
N HIS A 29 -50.94 18.34 17.13
CA HIS A 29 -50.38 17.39 18.09
C HIS A 29 -51.43 16.98 19.12
N LEU A 30 -51.21 15.82 19.77
CA LEU A 30 -51.76 15.43 21.09
C LEU A 30 -53.31 15.20 21.13
N VAL A 31 -53.93 14.34 21.95
CA VAL A 31 -53.54 13.31 22.96
C VAL A 31 -54.55 12.14 22.86
N PHE A 32 -54.20 10.89 23.20
CA PHE A 32 -54.91 10.01 24.17
C PHE A 32 -54.19 8.65 24.35
N ALA A 33 -54.48 7.93 25.44
CA ALA A 33 -53.58 6.89 25.99
C ALA A 33 -54.29 5.78 26.81
N LEU A 34 -53.55 4.68 27.07
CA LEU A 34 -53.93 3.44 27.79
C LEU A 34 -55.08 2.64 27.12
N PHE A 35 -55.34 1.36 27.39
CA PHE A 35 -54.75 0.30 28.25
C PHE A 35 -54.30 -0.90 27.34
N LEU A 36 -53.83 -2.09 27.75
CA LEU A 36 -53.95 -2.87 29.00
C LEU A 36 -52.83 -3.95 29.07
N ALA A 37 -52.48 -4.44 30.26
CA ALA A 37 -51.58 -5.60 30.44
C ALA A 37 -52.10 -6.54 31.55
N LEU A 38 -52.06 -7.85 31.29
CA LEU A 38 -52.30 -9.01 32.19
C LEU A 38 -51.79 -10.24 31.39
N PHE A 39 -50.88 -11.14 31.78
CA PHE A 39 -50.53 -11.85 33.03
C PHE A 39 -51.55 -12.88 33.54
N PHE A 40 -51.23 -14.17 33.37
CA PHE A 40 -51.33 -15.33 34.31
C PHE A 40 -50.53 -16.51 33.66
N VAL A 41 -49.44 -17.05 34.24
CA VAL A 41 -49.31 -18.06 35.34
C VAL A 41 -49.67 -19.49 34.86
N ALA A 42 -48.69 -20.35 34.50
CA ALA A 42 -47.91 -21.34 35.32
C ALA A 42 -48.59 -22.75 35.40
N CYS A 43 -47.97 -23.90 35.71
CA CYS A 43 -46.59 -24.34 36.06
C CYS A 43 -46.13 -25.45 35.07
N GLY A 44 -45.00 -26.19 35.18
CA GLY A 44 -43.94 -26.30 36.20
C GLY A 44 -42.62 -26.81 35.57
N ASP A 45 -41.46 -26.76 36.23
CA ASP A 45 -40.98 -27.68 37.31
C ASP A 45 -40.56 -29.04 36.70
N ASP A 46 -39.33 -29.58 36.75
CA ASP A 46 -38.01 -29.21 37.32
C ASP A 46 -36.91 -29.83 36.37
N ASP A 47 -35.58 -29.75 36.51
CA ASP A 47 -34.70 -29.74 37.69
C ASP A 47 -33.27 -29.19 37.37
N SER A 48 -32.46 -29.06 38.41
CA SER A 48 -31.04 -28.70 38.51
C SER A 48 -30.08 -29.48 37.55
N SER A 49 -28.86 -29.02 37.26
CA SER A 49 -27.84 -28.54 38.20
C SER A 49 -26.67 -27.75 37.55
N PHE A 50 -25.58 -27.53 38.28
CA PHE A 50 -24.58 -26.44 38.13
C PHE A 50 -23.15 -26.96 37.89
N ALA A 51 -22.19 -26.05 37.68
CA ALA A 51 -20.72 -26.19 37.72
C ALA A 51 -19.95 -26.69 36.47
N THR A 52 -19.36 -25.72 35.76
CA THR A 52 -17.92 -25.61 35.38
C THR A 52 -17.08 -26.85 35.02
N ARG A 53 -16.46 -26.79 33.84
CA ARG A 53 -15.22 -27.54 33.52
C ARG A 53 -13.99 -26.94 34.24
N PRO A 54 -13.06 -27.77 34.75
CA PRO A 54 -11.64 -27.45 34.89
C PRO A 54 -10.80 -28.02 33.72
N SER A 55 -9.48 -27.80 33.74
CA SER A 55 -8.50 -28.25 32.73
C SER A 55 -7.44 -29.22 33.31
N ASP A 56 -6.64 -29.79 32.39
CA ASP A 56 -5.31 -30.40 32.60
C ASP A 56 -5.20 -31.73 33.39
N GLY A 57 -4.35 -32.65 32.90
CA GLY A 57 -4.02 -33.91 33.60
C GLY A 57 -3.41 -35.00 32.70
N SER A 58 -2.22 -35.50 33.04
CA SER A 58 -1.41 -36.39 32.19
C SER A 58 -1.67 -37.90 32.34
N SER A 59 -1.45 -38.61 31.22
CA SER A 59 -0.74 -39.91 31.10
C SER A 59 -1.34 -41.26 31.52
N SER A 60 -0.81 -42.29 30.82
CA SER A 60 -0.62 -43.73 31.16
C SER A 60 -1.68 -44.80 30.78
N SER A 61 -1.30 -45.60 29.76
CA SER A 61 -1.48 -47.05 29.63
C SER A 61 -0.33 -47.56 28.73
N VAL A 62 0.69 -48.25 29.24
CA VAL A 62 0.70 -49.67 29.68
C VAL A 62 0.32 -50.61 28.54
N CYS A 63 1.34 -51.30 28.01
CA CYS A 63 1.26 -52.52 27.21
C CYS A 63 2.43 -53.43 27.62
N GLU A 64 2.21 -54.74 27.67
CA GLU A 64 3.09 -55.73 28.33
C GLU A 64 4.07 -56.40 27.35
N ASP A 65 5.03 -57.16 27.90
CA ASP A 65 6.21 -57.72 27.23
C ASP A 65 5.94 -58.80 26.17
N CYS A 66 6.89 -58.95 25.24
CA CYS A 66 7.27 -60.25 24.68
C CYS A 66 8.74 -60.25 24.22
N ASP A 67 9.42 -61.38 24.46
CA ASP A 67 10.89 -61.51 24.48
C ASP A 67 11.54 -62.08 23.20
N ASP A 68 12.89 -61.95 23.19
CA ASP A 68 13.90 -62.85 22.57
C ASP A 68 14.13 -62.87 21.04
N GLY A 69 15.41 -62.94 20.63
CA GLY A 69 15.80 -62.96 19.20
C GLY A 69 17.28 -62.73 18.81
N SER A 70 18.22 -63.50 19.35
CA SER A 70 19.65 -63.57 18.92
C SER A 70 19.84 -64.09 17.46
N SER A 71 21.02 -64.10 16.77
CA SER A 71 22.36 -63.43 16.79
C SER A 71 23.27 -64.17 15.75
N SER A 72 24.38 -63.71 15.13
CA SER A 72 25.08 -62.40 14.92
C SER A 72 26.29 -62.59 13.95
N SER A 73 26.98 -61.52 13.48
CA SER A 73 28.22 -61.50 12.64
C SER A 73 28.07 -62.00 11.17
N VAL A 74 28.98 -61.81 10.18
CA VAL A 74 30.46 -61.64 10.11
C VAL A 74 30.90 -60.69 8.96
N THR A 75 32.19 -60.26 8.93
CA THR A 75 32.86 -59.54 7.80
C THR A 75 33.96 -60.44 7.16
N PRO A 76 34.61 -60.12 6.00
CA PRO A 76 35.74 -59.14 5.97
C PRO A 76 36.15 -58.47 4.61
N LYS A 77 36.96 -57.38 4.68
CA LYS A 77 38.01 -56.91 3.71
C LYS A 77 37.56 -56.42 2.29
N SER A 78 38.28 -55.59 1.51
CA SER A 78 39.56 -54.81 1.62
C SER A 78 39.75 -53.94 0.34
N SER A 79 40.59 -52.88 0.21
CA SER A 79 41.25 -51.92 1.12
C SER A 79 42.10 -50.90 0.30
N SER A 80 42.56 -49.77 0.90
CA SER A 80 43.70 -48.88 0.51
C SER A 80 43.67 -48.11 -0.85
N SER A 81 44.31 -46.94 -1.05
CA SER A 81 44.92 -45.93 -0.15
C SER A 81 45.25 -44.61 -0.89
N SER A 82 45.51 -43.54 -0.11
CA SER A 82 45.96 -42.16 -0.39
C SER A 82 47.02 -41.92 -1.49
N LYS A 83 47.10 -40.69 -2.05
CA LYS A 83 48.08 -39.63 -1.63
C LYS A 83 47.95 -38.26 -2.38
N VAL A 84 48.60 -37.23 -1.83
CA VAL A 84 48.87 -35.88 -2.40
C VAL A 84 50.39 -35.70 -2.63
N PRO A 85 50.82 -34.88 -3.62
CA PRO A 85 52.05 -34.08 -3.51
C PRO A 85 51.89 -32.59 -3.95
N GLU A 86 52.97 -31.81 -3.78
CA GLU A 86 53.04 -30.32 -3.83
C GLU A 86 54.00 -29.78 -4.95
N PRO A 87 54.30 -28.45 -5.08
CA PRO A 87 54.73 -27.81 -6.35
C PRO A 87 56.24 -27.49 -6.50
N VAL A 88 56.63 -26.94 -7.68
CA VAL A 88 57.83 -26.07 -7.90
C VAL A 88 57.66 -25.18 -9.18
N GLU A 89 58.58 -24.23 -9.41
CA GLU A 89 58.43 -23.02 -10.25
C GLU A 89 59.04 -23.05 -11.69
N GLY A 90 58.85 -21.95 -12.47
CA GLY A 90 60.00 -21.36 -13.20
C GLY A 90 59.81 -20.63 -14.56
N SER A 91 59.49 -19.31 -14.55
CA SER A 91 59.86 -18.29 -15.58
C SER A 91 59.45 -18.46 -17.07
N SER A 92 59.62 -17.48 -17.98
CA SER A 92 59.30 -16.02 -17.98
C SER A 92 59.41 -15.46 -19.42
N SER A 93 58.61 -14.46 -19.81
CA SER A 93 58.89 -13.52 -20.94
C SER A 93 57.94 -12.32 -20.90
N SER A 94 58.21 -11.26 -21.69
CA SER A 94 57.58 -9.94 -21.50
C SER A 94 57.09 -9.26 -22.79
N THR A 95 55.90 -8.64 -22.71
CA THR A 95 55.39 -7.65 -23.67
C THR A 95 54.79 -6.46 -22.91
N LYS A 96 54.74 -5.28 -23.55
CA LYS A 96 54.50 -4.00 -22.88
C LYS A 96 53.04 -3.56 -22.89
N SER A 97 52.65 -2.86 -21.83
CA SER A 97 51.78 -1.68 -21.79
C SER A 97 50.52 -1.64 -22.68
N SER A 98 49.36 -1.66 -22.02
CA SER A 98 48.33 -0.63 -22.23
C SER A 98 47.53 -0.44 -20.96
N SER A 99 47.59 0.76 -20.37
CA SER A 99 46.83 1.11 -19.17
C SER A 99 45.48 1.72 -19.57
N SER A 100 44.46 0.89 -19.72
CA SER A 100 43.08 1.36 -19.59
C SER A 100 42.68 1.26 -18.13
N SER A 101 42.79 2.37 -17.40
CA SER A 101 42.15 2.51 -16.09
C SER A 101 40.64 2.46 -16.31
N VAL A 102 40.06 1.26 -16.24
CA VAL A 102 38.64 1.15 -15.89
C VAL A 102 38.54 1.69 -14.48
N GLU A 103 37.90 2.85 -14.33
CA GLU A 103 37.50 3.34 -13.02
C GLU A 103 36.51 2.33 -12.45
N SER A 104 37.03 1.41 -11.65
CA SER A 104 36.26 0.52 -10.80
C SER A 104 35.61 1.38 -9.73
N SER A 105 34.54 2.07 -10.10
CA SER A 105 33.68 2.84 -9.21
C SER A 105 32.96 1.88 -8.26
N SER A 106 33.71 1.40 -7.27
CA SER A 106 33.18 0.85 -6.03
C SER A 106 32.55 1.95 -5.19
N SER A 107 31.62 2.68 -5.80
CA SER A 107 30.69 3.56 -5.11
C SER A 107 29.76 2.66 -4.29
N SER A 108 30.16 2.41 -3.05
CA SER A 108 29.22 2.17 -1.96
C SER A 108 28.06 3.15 -2.16
N ARG A 109 26.84 2.64 -2.39
CA ARG A 109 25.69 3.48 -2.76
C ARG A 109 25.18 4.26 -1.55
N ILE A 110 25.93 5.30 -1.21
CA ILE A 110 25.51 6.37 -0.32
C ILE A 110 24.38 7.09 -1.05
N GLY A 111 23.22 7.21 -0.41
CA GLY A 111 22.10 7.97 -0.97
C GLY A 111 22.41 9.46 -1.05
N CYS A 112 21.56 10.22 -1.74
CA CYS A 112 21.77 11.65 -1.89
C CYS A 112 21.66 12.45 -0.57
N LYS A 113 21.18 11.84 0.52
CA LYS A 113 20.98 12.46 1.83
C LYS A 113 21.67 11.71 2.98
N THR A 114 22.19 12.48 3.93
CA THR A 114 22.83 12.03 5.18
C THR A 114 22.50 12.99 6.33
N GLU A 115 22.97 12.71 7.54
CA GLU A 115 22.84 13.60 8.71
C GLU A 115 23.54 14.97 8.54
N THR A 116 24.51 15.10 7.64
CA THR A 116 25.37 16.29 7.50
C THR A 116 25.33 16.94 6.11
N GLU A 117 24.90 16.21 5.09
CA GLU A 117 24.85 16.66 3.69
C GLU A 117 23.55 16.19 3.02
N ASP A 118 22.94 17.07 2.23
CA ASP A 118 21.73 16.81 1.45
C ASP A 118 21.95 17.32 0.02
N ASN A 119 22.17 16.36 -0.88
CA ASN A 119 22.52 16.57 -2.28
C ASN A 119 21.42 16.04 -3.23
N CYS A 120 20.20 15.81 -2.72
CA CYS A 120 19.09 15.30 -3.53
C CYS A 120 18.53 16.37 -4.50
N GLU A 121 18.13 15.95 -5.70
CA GLU A 121 17.38 16.78 -6.64
C GLU A 121 15.90 16.82 -6.21
N TYR A 122 15.47 17.96 -5.67
CA TYR A 122 14.10 18.19 -5.19
C TYR A 122 13.23 18.94 -6.21
N GLY A 123 11.92 18.75 -6.12
CA GLY A 123 10.91 19.48 -6.86
C GLY A 123 9.58 19.57 -6.12
N GLU A 124 8.59 20.16 -6.77
CA GLU A 124 7.22 20.28 -6.27
C GLU A 124 6.20 19.87 -7.36
N LEU A 125 5.06 19.35 -6.91
CA LEU A 125 3.92 18.96 -7.73
C LEU A 125 2.67 19.64 -7.17
N VAL A 126 2.14 20.62 -7.89
CA VAL A 126 0.83 21.21 -7.58
C VAL A 126 -0.25 20.36 -8.26
N ASP A 127 -1.22 19.88 -7.49
CA ASP A 127 -2.40 19.21 -8.02
C ASP A 127 -3.52 20.23 -8.31
N ASP A 128 -3.71 20.56 -9.59
CA ASP A 128 -4.76 21.50 -10.06
C ASP A 128 -6.20 21.12 -9.61
N ARG A 129 -6.42 19.89 -9.11
CA ARG A 129 -7.75 19.36 -8.75
C ARG A 129 -8.23 19.78 -7.37
N ASP A 130 -7.32 19.99 -6.42
CA ASP A 130 -7.60 20.41 -5.04
C ASP A 130 -6.71 21.56 -4.53
N GLY A 131 -5.63 21.89 -5.26
CA GLY A 131 -4.66 22.92 -4.90
C GLY A 131 -3.56 22.43 -3.94
N GLN A 132 -3.50 21.14 -3.62
CA GLN A 132 -2.46 20.58 -2.77
C GLN A 132 -1.12 20.59 -3.51
N THR A 133 -0.09 21.17 -2.90
CA THR A 133 1.30 21.01 -3.32
C THR A 133 1.91 19.82 -2.60
N TYR A 134 2.57 18.93 -3.34
CA TYR A 134 3.31 17.78 -2.84
C TYR A 134 4.81 17.96 -3.17
N LYS A 135 5.68 17.56 -2.26
CA LYS A 135 7.13 17.48 -2.51
C LYS A 135 7.45 16.31 -3.44
N THR A 136 8.45 16.49 -4.28
CA THR A 136 8.98 15.44 -5.15
C THR A 136 10.49 15.37 -5.04
N VAL A 137 11.04 14.18 -5.31
CA VAL A 137 12.47 13.92 -5.32
C VAL A 137 12.81 13.03 -6.50
N LYS A 138 13.97 13.23 -7.11
CA LYS A 138 14.47 12.40 -8.20
C LYS A 138 15.27 11.22 -7.66
N ILE A 139 14.94 10.01 -8.08
CA ILE A 139 15.58 8.76 -7.68
C ILE A 139 15.94 7.97 -8.94
N GLY A 140 17.24 7.81 -9.19
CA GLY A 140 17.72 7.42 -10.51
C GLY A 140 17.40 8.50 -11.53
N ASP A 141 16.82 8.09 -12.66
CA ASP A 141 16.39 9.02 -13.71
C ASP A 141 14.95 9.54 -13.52
N GLN A 142 14.14 8.91 -12.67
CA GLN A 142 12.72 9.23 -12.47
C GLN A 142 12.44 10.19 -11.30
N TRP A 143 11.37 10.98 -11.44
CA TRP A 143 10.80 11.81 -10.38
C TRP A 143 9.70 11.07 -9.62
N TRP A 144 9.85 10.98 -8.29
CA TRP A 144 8.91 10.34 -7.38
C TRP A 144 8.26 11.37 -6.45
N MET A 145 7.00 11.17 -6.08
CA MET A 145 6.41 11.90 -4.95
C MET A 145 7.14 11.52 -3.64
N ALA A 146 7.56 12.51 -2.86
CA ALA A 146 8.12 12.33 -1.52
C ALA A 146 7.03 12.28 -0.43
N GLU A 147 5.78 12.59 -0.79
CA GLU A 147 4.60 12.56 0.09
C GLU A 147 3.54 11.62 -0.50
N ASN A 148 2.73 10.98 0.36
CA ASN A 148 1.61 10.15 -0.09
C ASN A 148 0.53 11.03 -0.70
N LEU A 149 -0.11 10.61 -1.80
CA LEU A 149 -1.21 11.34 -2.41
C LEU A 149 -2.37 11.51 -1.41
N ASN A 150 -2.96 12.70 -1.34
CA ASN A 150 -4.04 13.06 -0.40
C ASN A 150 -5.31 13.55 -1.12
N TYR A 151 -5.38 13.42 -2.45
CA TYR A 151 -6.55 13.76 -3.26
C TYR A 151 -7.78 12.96 -2.83
N ALA A 152 -8.87 13.65 -2.47
CA ALA A 152 -10.12 13.04 -2.01
C ALA A 152 -10.94 12.43 -3.16
N TYR A 153 -10.48 11.29 -3.67
CA TYR A 153 -11.20 10.51 -4.67
C TYR A 153 -12.43 9.86 -4.04
N LEU A 154 -13.62 10.26 -4.50
CA LEU A 154 -14.93 9.89 -3.97
C LEU A 154 -15.90 9.64 -5.14
N GLN A 155 -15.86 8.44 -5.74
CA GLN A 155 -16.72 8.09 -6.87
C GLN A 155 -17.47 6.77 -6.62
N PRO A 156 -18.77 6.80 -6.33
CA PRO A 156 -19.57 5.59 -6.19
C PRO A 156 -19.74 4.92 -7.56
N THR A 157 -19.31 3.67 -7.69
CA THR A 157 -19.61 2.83 -8.87
C THR A 157 -20.74 1.86 -8.55
N THR A 158 -21.30 1.21 -9.57
CA THR A 158 -22.41 0.25 -9.40
C THR A 158 -22.01 -1.08 -8.77
N GLU A 159 -20.72 -1.44 -8.80
CA GLU A 159 -20.20 -2.75 -8.38
C GLU A 159 -19.21 -2.68 -7.20
N LEU A 160 -18.40 -1.63 -7.14
CA LEU A 160 -17.33 -1.43 -6.15
C LEU A 160 -17.21 0.06 -5.80
N ASP A 161 -17.12 0.41 -4.52
CA ASP A 161 -16.91 1.81 -4.15
C ASP A 161 -15.48 2.25 -4.52
N SER A 162 -15.35 3.16 -5.49
CA SER A 162 -14.05 3.71 -5.86
C SER A 162 -13.78 4.93 -4.98
N SER A 163 -13.44 4.60 -3.73
CA SER A 163 -13.23 5.55 -2.65
C SER A 163 -11.79 5.58 -2.17
N SER A 164 -11.50 6.67 -1.48
CA SER A 164 -10.28 6.89 -0.72
C SER A 164 -10.61 7.24 0.73
N PHE A 165 -9.77 6.80 1.65
CA PHE A 165 -10.00 6.83 3.09
C PHE A 165 -8.84 7.52 3.80
N CYS A 166 -9.12 8.22 4.90
CA CYS A 166 -8.11 8.49 5.91
C CYS A 166 -7.95 7.23 6.77
N TYR A 167 -6.76 6.98 7.31
CA TYR A 167 -6.60 5.88 8.26
C TYR A 167 -7.51 6.09 9.49
N ASN A 168 -8.26 5.06 9.90
CA ASN A 168 -9.21 5.12 11.00
C ASN A 168 -10.19 6.31 10.90
N ASP A 169 -10.56 6.68 9.66
CA ASP A 169 -11.50 7.74 9.29
C ASP A 169 -11.24 9.15 9.90
N SER A 170 -10.04 9.40 10.42
CA SER A 170 -9.66 10.70 10.99
C SER A 170 -8.89 11.56 9.99
N ALA A 171 -9.33 12.81 9.80
CA ALA A 171 -8.66 13.79 8.95
C ALA A 171 -7.20 14.05 9.34
N GLU A 172 -6.85 13.90 10.62
CA GLU A 172 -5.47 14.05 11.13
C GLU A 172 -4.52 13.02 10.49
N TYR A 173 -4.99 11.79 10.21
CA TYR A 173 -4.18 10.80 9.50
C TYR A 173 -4.11 11.08 7.99
N CYS A 174 -5.12 11.71 7.38
CA CYS A 174 -5.01 12.21 6.01
C CYS A 174 -3.96 13.33 5.89
N GLU A 175 -3.95 14.29 6.82
CA GLU A 175 -2.95 15.36 6.85
C GLU A 175 -1.53 14.82 7.10
N ARG A 176 -1.40 13.80 7.97
CA ARG A 176 -0.10 13.24 8.36
C ARG A 176 0.48 12.21 7.38
N TYR A 177 -0.36 11.37 6.79
CA TYR A 177 0.05 10.19 6.02
C TYR A 177 -0.60 10.10 4.63
N GLY A 178 -1.33 11.12 4.18
CA GLY A 178 -2.11 11.07 2.94
C GLY A 178 -3.26 10.06 2.99
N ARG A 179 -3.79 9.71 1.82
CA ARG A 179 -4.95 8.82 1.70
C ARG A 179 -4.57 7.37 1.36
N LEU A 180 -5.46 6.48 1.76
CA LEU A 180 -5.51 5.09 1.34
C LEU A 180 -6.56 4.96 0.23
N TYR A 181 -6.19 4.39 -0.91
CA TYR A 181 -7.05 4.26 -2.09
C TYR A 181 -7.39 2.79 -2.31
N ILE A 182 -8.66 2.45 -2.55
CA ILE A 182 -9.02 1.16 -3.16
C ILE A 182 -8.37 1.08 -4.55
N TRP A 183 -7.96 -0.11 -5.01
CA TRP A 183 -7.18 -0.19 -6.26
C TRP A 183 -7.94 0.37 -7.48
N SER A 184 -9.27 0.27 -7.53
CA SER A 184 -10.09 0.91 -8.57
C SER A 184 -10.13 2.44 -8.47
N ALA A 185 -10.00 3.01 -7.27
CA ALA A 185 -9.78 4.44 -7.10
C ALA A 185 -8.38 4.83 -7.58
N ALA A 186 -7.36 4.05 -7.23
CA ALA A 186 -5.97 4.29 -7.65
C ALA A 186 -5.79 4.22 -9.18
N MET A 187 -6.50 3.31 -9.85
CA MET A 187 -6.49 3.11 -11.30
C MET A 187 -7.40 4.07 -12.09
N ASP A 188 -8.24 4.89 -11.42
CA ASP A 188 -9.30 5.69 -12.07
C ASP A 188 -10.23 4.85 -12.95
N SER A 189 -10.79 3.77 -12.40
CA SER A 189 -11.55 2.77 -13.16
C SER A 189 -12.84 3.27 -13.82
N VAL A 190 -13.32 4.45 -13.41
CA VAL A 190 -14.46 5.17 -14.00
C VAL A 190 -14.04 6.28 -14.98
N ALA A 191 -12.74 6.39 -15.29
CA ALA A 191 -12.15 7.27 -16.29
C ALA A 191 -12.49 8.77 -16.12
N VAL A 192 -12.43 9.28 -14.89
CA VAL A 192 -12.64 10.71 -14.57
C VAL A 192 -11.44 11.56 -15.02
N PHE A 193 -10.25 10.97 -15.08
CA PHE A 193 -8.97 11.61 -15.35
C PHE A 193 -8.22 11.05 -16.56
N SER A 194 -8.39 9.76 -16.87
CA SER A 194 -7.95 9.15 -18.13
C SER A 194 -8.64 7.79 -18.39
N ALA A 195 -8.67 7.33 -19.64
CA ALA A 195 -9.16 6.00 -19.98
C ALA A 195 -8.16 4.86 -19.68
N ASP A 196 -6.90 5.21 -19.32
CA ASP A 196 -5.77 4.28 -19.25
C ASP A 196 -5.97 3.10 -18.29
N GLY A 197 -6.72 3.30 -17.20
CA GLY A 197 -7.07 2.29 -16.20
C GLY A 197 -8.57 1.96 -16.12
N ALA A 198 -9.35 2.34 -17.13
CA ALA A 198 -10.80 2.12 -17.17
C ALA A 198 -11.16 0.63 -16.99
N GLU A 199 -12.28 0.36 -16.30
CA GLU A 199 -12.82 -0.98 -16.02
C GLU A 199 -11.92 -1.92 -15.18
N CYS A 200 -10.66 -1.55 -14.88
CA CYS A 200 -9.78 -2.31 -13.99
C CYS A 200 -10.35 -2.38 -12.57
N GLY A 201 -10.35 -3.55 -11.92
CA GLY A 201 -10.94 -3.65 -10.58
C GLY A 201 -10.91 -5.05 -9.99
N TYR A 202 -11.47 -5.21 -8.80
CA TYR A 202 -11.63 -6.50 -8.14
C TYR A 202 -12.58 -7.40 -8.95
N LYS A 203 -12.10 -8.58 -9.36
CA LYS A 203 -12.77 -9.53 -10.28
C LYS A 203 -13.01 -9.03 -11.71
N SER A 204 -12.43 -7.89 -12.10
CA SER A 204 -12.36 -7.43 -13.49
C SER A 204 -10.98 -7.74 -14.08
N ILE A 205 -10.92 -7.99 -15.39
CA ILE A 205 -9.67 -8.19 -16.14
C ILE A 205 -9.14 -6.83 -16.57
N CYS A 206 -8.09 -6.33 -15.90
CA CYS A 206 -7.54 -5.03 -16.23
C CYS A 206 -6.84 -5.03 -17.60
N SER A 207 -7.43 -4.31 -18.57
CA SER A 207 -6.89 -4.16 -19.93
C SER A 207 -6.26 -2.78 -20.13
N SER A 208 -5.47 -2.34 -19.14
CA SER A 208 -4.94 -0.99 -19.04
C SER A 208 -3.90 -0.65 -20.12
N THR A 209 -3.84 0.62 -20.51
CA THR A 209 -2.77 1.18 -21.34
C THR A 209 -1.72 1.82 -20.44
N TYR A 210 -0.44 1.46 -20.60
CA TYR A 210 0.65 1.97 -19.77
C TYR A 210 1.39 3.13 -20.48
N PRO A 211 1.78 4.23 -19.79
CA PRO A 211 1.62 4.51 -18.36
C PRO A 211 0.19 4.82 -17.93
N VAL A 212 -0.24 4.21 -16.82
CA VAL A 212 -1.60 4.41 -16.27
C VAL A 212 -1.61 5.66 -15.41
N ARG A 213 -2.20 6.75 -15.89
CA ARG A 213 -2.37 7.97 -15.07
C ARG A 213 -3.08 7.67 -13.75
N GLY A 214 -4.20 6.96 -13.82
CA GLY A 214 -5.03 6.66 -12.65
C GLY A 214 -5.41 7.90 -11.85
N VAL A 215 -5.34 7.79 -10.52
CA VAL A 215 -5.63 8.88 -9.58
C VAL A 215 -4.56 9.99 -9.58
N CYS A 216 -3.45 9.87 -10.31
CA CYS A 216 -2.36 10.83 -10.24
C CYS A 216 -2.68 12.20 -10.89
N PRO A 217 -2.00 13.28 -10.46
CA PRO A 217 -2.04 14.57 -11.12
C PRO A 217 -1.68 14.48 -12.61
N LYS A 218 -2.02 15.52 -13.39
CA LYS A 218 -1.78 15.50 -14.84
C LYS A 218 -0.28 15.45 -15.15
N GLY A 219 0.13 14.51 -16.00
CA GLY A 219 1.54 14.31 -16.35
C GLY A 219 2.34 13.58 -15.27
N TRP A 220 1.66 12.78 -14.44
CA TRP A 220 2.22 11.81 -13.50
C TRP A 220 1.37 10.53 -13.59
N HIS A 221 1.94 9.38 -13.24
CA HIS A 221 1.26 8.08 -13.32
C HIS A 221 1.46 7.21 -12.09
N LEU A 222 0.60 6.20 -11.94
CA LEU A 222 0.71 5.18 -10.91
C LEU A 222 1.79 4.17 -11.34
N PRO A 223 2.84 3.91 -10.52
CA PRO A 223 3.99 3.14 -10.96
C PRO A 223 3.64 1.68 -11.29
N SER A 224 4.19 1.19 -12.40
CA SER A 224 4.30 -0.23 -12.70
C SER A 224 5.18 -0.95 -11.67
N ILE A 225 5.07 -2.28 -11.58
CA ILE A 225 5.97 -3.04 -10.72
C ILE A 225 7.42 -2.97 -11.21
N GLY A 226 7.65 -2.74 -12.52
CA GLY A 226 8.98 -2.56 -13.08
C GLY A 226 9.70 -1.30 -12.58
N GLU A 227 9.02 -0.16 -12.49
CA GLU A 227 9.63 1.07 -11.93
C GLU A 227 9.87 0.95 -10.43
N TRP A 228 8.97 0.27 -9.71
CA TRP A 228 9.23 -0.09 -8.32
C TRP A 228 10.46 -1.00 -8.19
N ASP A 229 10.63 -1.99 -9.07
CA ASP A 229 11.81 -2.86 -9.12
C ASP A 229 13.08 -2.05 -9.43
N ASP A 230 13.04 -1.17 -10.44
CA ASP A 230 14.16 -0.30 -10.82
C ASP A 230 14.54 0.68 -9.69
N MET A 231 13.55 1.27 -9.02
CA MET A 231 13.80 2.13 -7.86
C MET A 231 14.42 1.35 -6.69
N VAL A 232 13.89 0.15 -6.37
CA VAL A 232 14.45 -0.74 -5.34
C VAL A 232 15.88 -1.14 -5.69
N ALA A 233 16.11 -1.57 -6.94
CA ALA A 233 17.43 -1.95 -7.45
C ALA A 233 18.41 -0.77 -7.48
N TYR A 234 17.94 0.47 -7.62
CA TYR A 234 18.75 1.69 -7.52
C TYR A 234 19.17 2.00 -6.08
N VAL A 235 18.20 2.10 -5.15
CA VAL A 235 18.47 2.62 -3.79
C VAL A 235 19.22 1.66 -2.86
N GLY A 236 19.14 0.34 -3.09
CA GLY A 236 19.84 -0.63 -2.25
C GLY A 236 19.60 -2.11 -2.53
N GLY A 237 18.72 -2.43 -3.48
CA GLY A 237 18.23 -3.80 -3.73
C GLY A 237 17.35 -4.33 -2.61
N ASP A 238 16.78 -5.52 -2.86
CA ASP A 238 15.75 -6.18 -2.05
C ASP A 238 16.06 -6.25 -0.54
N TYR A 239 17.35 -6.26 -0.16
CA TYR A 239 17.79 -6.39 1.22
C TYR A 239 17.89 -5.06 1.98
N TYR A 240 18.21 -3.94 1.32
CA TYR A 240 18.46 -2.65 1.98
C TYR A 240 17.50 -1.52 1.58
N ALA A 241 16.76 -1.66 0.48
CA ALA A 241 15.96 -0.57 -0.07
C ALA A 241 14.95 0.01 0.92
N GLY A 242 14.31 -0.82 1.75
CA GLY A 242 13.37 -0.33 2.75
C GLY A 242 14.04 0.55 3.81
N ARG A 243 15.22 0.19 4.34
CA ARG A 243 15.96 1.07 5.25
C ARG A 243 16.33 2.41 4.59
N MET A 244 16.64 2.39 3.29
CA MET A 244 16.97 3.60 2.52
C MET A 244 15.76 4.51 2.22
N LEU A 245 14.55 3.95 2.13
CA LEU A 245 13.31 4.65 1.78
C LEU A 245 12.44 5.04 2.98
N LYS A 246 12.47 4.28 4.07
CA LYS A 246 11.69 4.54 5.29
C LYS A 246 12.13 5.84 5.97
N THR A 247 11.16 6.60 6.48
CA THR A 247 11.41 7.74 7.38
C THR A 247 12.25 7.37 8.59
N THR A 248 12.98 8.35 9.14
CA THR A 248 13.78 8.21 10.37
C THR A 248 12.93 8.11 11.65
N THR A 249 11.64 8.44 11.58
CA THR A 249 10.70 8.51 12.72
C THR A 249 9.37 7.81 12.43
N GLU A 250 8.51 7.71 13.46
CA GLU A 250 7.19 7.04 13.48
C GLU A 250 7.18 5.51 13.32
N TRP A 251 8.28 4.90 12.86
CA TRP A 251 8.41 3.44 12.83
C TRP A 251 8.56 2.84 14.25
N PHE A 252 7.79 1.79 14.53
CA PHE A 252 7.93 0.96 15.72
C PHE A 252 9.31 0.30 15.71
N VAL A 253 10.17 0.67 16.66
CA VAL A 253 11.53 0.12 16.76
C VAL A 253 11.45 -1.32 17.28
N TYR A 254 11.72 -2.27 16.39
CA TYR A 254 11.94 -3.69 16.75
C TYR A 254 13.44 -3.97 16.98
N ASP A 255 14.30 -3.32 16.19
CA ASP A 255 15.76 -3.38 16.26
C ASP A 255 16.30 -2.04 15.70
N ASP A 256 17.23 -1.40 16.40
CA ASP A 256 17.87 -0.14 15.98
C ASP A 256 18.59 -0.29 14.61
N ASN A 257 19.03 -1.51 14.29
CA ASN A 257 19.64 -1.86 13.00
C ASN A 257 18.64 -1.86 11.83
N ILE A 258 17.33 -1.73 12.08
CA ILE A 258 16.27 -1.79 11.06
C ILE A 258 15.57 -0.42 10.83
N VAL A 259 15.83 0.57 11.69
CA VAL A 259 15.31 1.95 11.60
C VAL A 259 15.63 2.58 10.23
N GLY A 260 14.66 3.31 9.65
CA GLY A 260 14.83 4.01 8.38
C GLY A 260 15.84 5.15 8.46
N ILE A 261 16.49 5.48 7.34
CA ILE A 261 17.44 6.59 7.24
C ILE A 261 17.11 7.60 6.14
N ASP A 262 16.02 7.38 5.39
CA ASP A 262 15.53 8.23 4.29
C ASP A 262 16.64 8.83 3.38
N ALA A 263 17.61 8.00 3.01
CA ALA A 263 18.84 8.41 2.32
C ALA A 263 18.59 8.95 0.89
N TYR A 264 17.37 8.83 0.38
CA TYR A 264 16.93 9.36 -0.92
C TYR A 264 15.78 10.36 -0.78
N ALA A 265 15.47 10.84 0.43
CA ALA A 265 14.38 11.76 0.75
C ALA A 265 13.00 11.34 0.17
N PHE A 266 12.78 10.03 0.06
CA PHE A 266 11.52 9.44 -0.36
C PHE A 266 10.47 9.55 0.75
N SER A 267 10.87 9.65 2.02
CA SER A 267 9.99 9.78 3.19
C SER A 267 8.87 8.73 3.18
N GLY A 268 9.27 7.46 3.20
CA GLY A 268 8.37 6.32 3.35
C GLY A 268 7.77 6.26 4.75
N TRP A 269 6.61 6.89 4.94
CA TRP A 269 5.85 6.91 6.20
C TRP A 269 5.11 5.59 6.45
N PRO A 270 5.04 5.09 7.70
CA PRO A 270 4.31 3.88 8.06
C PRO A 270 2.80 4.14 8.17
N SER A 271 2.17 4.42 7.02
CA SER A 271 0.78 4.82 6.86
C SER A 271 -0.25 3.70 7.11
N GLY A 272 0.20 2.45 7.24
CA GLY A 272 -0.68 1.29 7.33
C GLY A 272 -1.54 1.12 6.08
N ARG A 273 -2.67 0.44 6.24
CA ARG A 273 -3.66 0.18 5.18
C ARG A 273 -5.06 -0.02 5.77
N ARG A 274 -6.03 -0.22 4.88
CA ARG A 274 -7.38 -0.69 5.17
C ARG A 274 -7.57 -2.06 4.52
N ASP A 275 -8.00 -3.05 5.29
CA ASP A 275 -8.24 -4.40 4.79
C ASP A 275 -9.53 -4.50 3.95
N ASN A 276 -9.74 -5.67 3.34
CA ASN A 276 -10.94 -5.98 2.56
C ASN A 276 -12.19 -6.28 3.43
N PHE A 277 -12.15 -6.00 4.74
CA PHE A 277 -13.22 -6.12 5.73
C PHE A 277 -13.45 -4.80 6.48
N ASP A 278 -13.05 -3.68 5.87
CA ASP A 278 -13.21 -2.31 6.35
C ASP A 278 -12.44 -1.95 7.64
N LYS A 279 -11.43 -2.73 8.02
CA LYS A 279 -10.59 -2.48 9.22
C LYS A 279 -9.28 -1.83 8.84
N PHE A 280 -8.71 -1.05 9.76
CA PHE A 280 -7.44 -0.38 9.58
C PHE A 280 -6.32 -1.12 10.36
N ASP A 281 -5.20 -1.43 9.67
CA ASP A 281 -4.04 -2.09 10.28
C ASP A 281 -2.70 -1.45 9.87
N GLY A 282 -1.63 -1.78 10.60
CA GLY A 282 -0.26 -1.51 10.18
C GLY A 282 0.30 -0.10 10.43
N VAL A 283 -0.46 0.91 10.87
CA VAL A 283 0.12 2.23 11.20
C VAL A 283 1.25 2.12 12.22
N GLY A 284 2.34 2.84 11.95
CA GLY A 284 3.59 2.78 12.73
C GLY A 284 4.39 1.49 12.52
N ARG A 285 3.92 0.53 11.71
CA ARG A 285 4.61 -0.76 11.46
C ARG A 285 4.86 -1.08 10.00
N PHE A 286 4.01 -0.61 9.10
CA PHE A 286 4.07 -0.92 7.68
C PHE A 286 3.69 0.29 6.84
N ALA A 287 4.31 0.39 5.67
CA ALA A 287 3.87 1.24 4.58
C ALA A 287 3.57 0.35 3.38
N PHE A 288 2.45 0.58 2.70
CA PHE A 288 2.04 -0.17 1.52
C PHE A 288 1.76 0.80 0.37
N TYR A 289 2.40 0.58 -0.77
CA TYR A 289 2.23 1.41 -1.96
C TYR A 289 1.70 0.60 -3.14
N TRP A 290 0.56 1.02 -3.71
CA TRP A 290 0.00 0.34 -4.88
C TRP A 290 0.91 0.44 -6.11
N SER A 291 0.87 -0.61 -6.93
CA SER A 291 1.28 -0.56 -8.33
C SER A 291 0.07 -0.58 -9.26
N ALA A 292 0.24 -0.03 -10.47
CA ALA A 292 -0.69 -0.23 -11.59
C ALA A 292 -0.72 -1.68 -12.13
N SER A 293 0.22 -2.54 -11.71
CA SER A 293 0.33 -3.92 -12.20
C SER A 293 -0.61 -4.90 -11.48
N GLU A 294 -1.54 -5.49 -12.23
CA GLU A 294 -2.42 -6.59 -11.81
C GLU A 294 -1.65 -7.90 -11.59
N VAL A 295 -2.06 -8.73 -10.61
CA VAL A 295 -1.56 -10.10 -10.45
C VAL A 295 -2.29 -11.04 -11.41
N LEU A 296 -1.54 -11.63 -12.34
CA LEU A 296 -2.07 -12.58 -13.33
C LEU A 296 -2.15 -14.01 -12.77
N GLY A 297 -3.14 -14.27 -11.92
CA GLY A 297 -3.44 -15.63 -11.46
C GLY A 297 -3.93 -16.57 -12.59
N ASP A 298 -3.84 -17.89 -12.38
CA ASP A 298 -4.20 -18.92 -13.37
C ASP A 298 -5.65 -18.84 -13.89
N ILE A 299 -6.55 -18.25 -13.10
CA ILE A 299 -7.99 -18.20 -13.38
C ILE A 299 -8.41 -16.75 -13.64
N ALA A 300 -8.76 -16.44 -14.90
CA ALA A 300 -9.11 -15.09 -15.35
C ALA A 300 -10.36 -14.47 -14.66
N ILE A 301 -11.25 -15.30 -14.10
CA ILE A 301 -12.43 -14.84 -13.34
C ILE A 301 -12.14 -14.58 -11.84
N LEU A 302 -10.90 -14.77 -11.39
CA LEU A 302 -10.44 -14.50 -10.03
C LEU A 302 -9.36 -13.41 -10.00
N ARG A 303 -9.52 -12.34 -10.79
CA ARG A 303 -8.63 -11.15 -10.77
C ARG A 303 -8.84 -10.27 -9.54
N THR A 304 -8.60 -10.83 -8.37
CA THR A 304 -8.84 -10.20 -7.07
C THR A 304 -7.72 -9.26 -6.62
N ASP A 305 -6.50 -9.45 -7.13
CA ASP A 305 -5.30 -8.95 -6.46
C ASP A 305 -4.40 -8.11 -7.39
N ALA A 306 -3.65 -7.18 -6.81
CA ALA A 306 -2.69 -6.32 -7.49
C ALA A 306 -1.36 -6.23 -6.72
N TYR A 307 -0.27 -5.96 -7.43
CA TYR A 307 1.04 -5.82 -6.80
C TYR A 307 1.13 -4.54 -5.97
N ASN A 308 1.88 -4.62 -4.87
CA ASN A 308 2.24 -3.50 -4.02
C ASN A 308 3.70 -3.63 -3.56
N ILE A 309 4.29 -2.51 -3.13
CA ILE A 309 5.54 -2.51 -2.38
C ILE A 309 5.25 -2.31 -0.89
N GLU A 310 5.74 -3.23 -0.08
CA GLU A 310 5.68 -3.19 1.38
C GLU A 310 7.03 -2.75 1.96
N LEU A 311 6.99 -1.77 2.88
CA LEU A 311 8.10 -1.43 3.77
C LEU A 311 7.71 -1.83 5.20
N GLY A 312 8.53 -2.67 5.85
CA GLY A 312 8.24 -3.20 7.19
C GLY A 312 9.15 -2.67 8.31
N PHE A 313 8.61 -2.64 9.52
CA PHE A 313 9.35 -2.26 10.74
C PHE A 313 10.40 -3.29 11.19
N ASN A 314 10.24 -4.55 10.78
CA ASN A 314 11.03 -5.70 11.22
C ASN A 314 11.96 -6.26 10.14
N TYR A 315 12.13 -5.56 9.02
CA TYR A 315 13.12 -5.89 7.99
C TYR A 315 13.67 -4.64 7.28
N MET A 316 14.86 -4.79 6.67
CA MET A 316 15.59 -3.69 5.99
C MET A 316 15.24 -3.59 4.49
N GLY A 317 14.62 -4.62 3.92
CA GLY A 317 14.21 -4.67 2.52
C GLY A 317 12.98 -3.84 2.18
N ALA A 318 12.77 -3.62 0.88
CA ALA A 318 11.47 -3.25 0.34
C ALA A 318 10.94 -4.48 -0.40
N GLN A 319 9.76 -4.97 -0.05
CA GLN A 319 9.26 -6.25 -0.53
C GLN A 319 8.18 -6.06 -1.58
N ARG A 320 8.32 -6.73 -2.73
CA ARG A 320 7.18 -6.96 -3.62
C ARG A 320 6.20 -7.89 -2.91
N SER A 321 4.96 -7.45 -2.82
CA SER A 321 3.85 -8.19 -2.25
C SER A 321 2.63 -8.08 -3.17
N ASP A 322 1.59 -8.84 -2.88
CA ASP A 322 0.27 -8.71 -3.52
C ASP A 322 -0.82 -8.50 -2.46
N TYR A 323 -1.94 -7.91 -2.88
CA TYR A 323 -3.07 -7.71 -1.98
C TYR A 323 -4.39 -7.58 -2.73
N TYR A 324 -5.48 -7.91 -2.04
CA TYR A 324 -6.84 -7.74 -2.53
C TYR A 324 -7.09 -6.29 -2.97
N LYS A 325 -7.47 -6.11 -4.23
CA LYS A 325 -7.80 -4.82 -4.87
C LYS A 325 -8.91 -4.04 -4.15
N SER A 326 -9.70 -4.70 -3.30
CA SER A 326 -10.77 -4.13 -2.47
C SER A 326 -10.30 -3.61 -1.09
N GLY A 327 -9.07 -3.91 -0.67
CA GLY A 327 -8.41 -3.17 0.39
C GLY A 327 -7.91 -1.80 -0.10
N ALA A 328 -7.45 -0.94 0.80
CA ALA A 328 -6.95 0.39 0.46
C ALA A 328 -5.52 0.64 0.99
N MET A 329 -4.63 1.09 0.11
CA MET A 329 -3.21 1.35 0.37
C MET A 329 -2.81 2.75 -0.11
N SER A 330 -1.65 3.25 0.31
CA SER A 330 -1.19 4.57 -0.12
C SER A 330 -0.80 4.59 -1.60
N VAL A 331 -0.91 5.76 -2.24
CA VAL A 331 -0.45 6.00 -3.61
C VAL A 331 0.76 6.92 -3.58
N ARG A 332 1.79 6.54 -4.33
CA ARG A 332 2.89 7.40 -4.78
C ARG A 332 2.82 7.46 -6.29
N CYS A 333 2.89 8.65 -6.85
CA CYS A 333 2.97 8.83 -8.30
C CYS A 333 4.44 9.01 -8.72
N VAL A 334 4.75 8.59 -9.94
CA VAL A 334 6.05 8.75 -10.59
C VAL A 334 5.88 9.50 -11.92
N ARG A 335 6.98 10.06 -12.43
CA ARG A 335 7.09 10.70 -13.74
C ARG A 335 8.53 10.64 -14.23
N ASP A 336 8.69 10.45 -15.54
CA ASP A 336 9.97 10.59 -16.25
C ASP A 336 10.42 12.08 -16.43
#